data_AF-A0A8T4ZRG4-F1
#
_entry.id   AF-A0A8T4ZRG4-F1
#
_cell.length_a   1.000
_cell.length_b   1.000
_cell.length_c   1.000
_cell.angle_alpha   90.00
_cell.angle_beta   90.00
_cell.angle_gamma   90.00
#
_symmetry.space_group_name_H-M   'P 1'
#
loop_
_entity.id
_entity.type
_entity.pdbx_description
1 polymer ?
#
loop_
_entity_poly.entity_id
_entity_poly.type
_entity_poly.pdbx_seq_one_letter_code
_entity_poly.pdbx_strand_id
1 'polypeptide(L)' 'MIAKAKLNRRIQLLFHSLGLSCLGGAIFLQILVFTDILQHGYFTAVEQNPAILTVETALTLFTAVYFAFLYLRFIRSIR' A
#
# COMPACT_ATOMS: atom_id res chain seq x y z
N MET A 1 -19.99 -5.12 -25.88
CA MET A 1 -20.01 -5.51 -24.44
C MET A 1 -18.71 -6.22 -23.97
N ILE A 2 -18.14 -7.15 -24.75
CA ILE A 2 -16.97 -7.96 -24.34
C ILE A 2 -15.70 -7.12 -24.05
N ALA A 3 -15.42 -6.08 -24.84
CA ALA A 3 -14.24 -5.22 -24.65
C ALA A 3 -14.29 -4.41 -23.34
N LYS A 4 -15.46 -3.89 -22.96
CA LYS A 4 -15.68 -3.17 -21.69
C LYS A 4 -15.46 -4.08 -20.48
N ALA A 5 -15.92 -5.33 -20.54
CA ALA A 5 -15.72 -6.32 -19.47
C ALA A 5 -14.24 -6.71 -19.29
N LYS A 6 -13.48 -6.86 -20.39
CA LYS A 6 -12.02 -7.11 -20.34
C LYS A 6 -11.24 -5.94 -19.75
N LEU A 7 -11.58 -4.70 -20.10
CA LEU A 7 -10.92 -3.51 -19.56
C LEU A 7 -11.16 -3.37 -18.05
N ASN A 8 -12.40 -3.59 -17.60
CA ASN A 8 -12.75 -3.56 -16.18
C ASN A 8 -11.92 -4.58 -15.36
N ARG A 9 -11.79 -5.81 -15.87
CA ARG A 9 -10.99 -6.85 -15.22
C ARG A 9 -9.50 -6.49 -15.16
N ARG A 10 -8.95 -5.86 -16.20
CA ARG A 10 -7.54 -5.40 -16.18
C ARG A 10 -7.31 -4.29 -15.17
N ILE A 11 -8.19 -3.29 -15.11
CA ILE A 11 -8.10 -2.20 -14.14
C ILE A 11 -8.18 -2.76 -12.71
N GLN A 12 -9.10 -3.69 -12.46
CA GLN A 12 -9.23 -4.35 -11.17
C GLN A 12 -7.96 -5.14 -10.78
N LEU A 13 -7.36 -5.84 -11.74
CA LEU A 13 -6.09 -6.55 -11.51
C LEU A 13 -4.95 -5.59 -11.18
N LEU A 14 -4.82 -4.48 -11.92
CA LEU A 14 -3.80 -3.47 -11.65
C LEU A 14 -3.99 -2.83 -10.28
N PHE A 15 -5.23 -2.50 -9.92
CA PHE A 15 -5.58 -1.96 -8.60
C PHE A 15 -5.20 -2.91 -7.47
N HIS A 16 -5.54 -4.20 -7.59
CA HIS A 16 -5.20 -5.20 -6.58
C HIS A 16 -3.69 -5.46 -6.54
N SER A 17 -3.02 -5.56 -7.68
CA SER A 17 -1.59 -5.78 -7.74
C SER A 17 -0.82 -4.62 -7.10
N LEU A 18 -1.21 -3.39 -7.39
CA LEU A 18 -0.63 -2.20 -6.78
C LEU A 18 -0.91 -2.16 -5.27
N GLY A 19 -2.17 -2.35 -4.86
CA GLY A 19 -2.54 -2.35 -3.44
C GLY A 19 -1.83 -3.42 -2.62
N LEU A 20 -1.71 -4.64 -3.15
CA LEU A 20 -0.99 -5.73 -2.48
C LEU A 20 0.52 -5.48 -2.43
N SER A 21 1.11 -4.92 -3.48
CA SER A 21 2.55 -4.58 -3.48
C SER A 21 2.87 -3.44 -2.51
N CYS A 22 2.04 -2.41 -2.42
CA CYS A 22 2.23 -1.36 -1.42
C CYS A 22 2.03 -1.88 0.02
N LEU A 23 1.07 -2.80 0.26
CA LEU A 23 0.92 -3.46 1.56
C LEU A 23 2.18 -4.26 1.95
N GLY A 24 2.72 -5.05 1.01
CA GLY A 24 3.97 -5.76 1.22
C GLY A 24 5.14 -4.82 1.49
N GLY A 25 5.23 -3.72 0.74
CA GLY A 25 6.21 -2.66 0.94
C GLY A 25 6.10 -2.01 2.32
N ALA A 26 4.88 -1.71 2.80
CA ALA A 26 4.66 -1.16 4.14
C ALA A 26 5.13 -2.12 5.25
N ILE A 27 4.84 -3.41 5.12
CA ILE A 27 5.34 -4.43 6.06
C ILE A 27 6.87 -4.48 6.05
N PHE A 28 7.48 -4.47 4.85
CA PHE A 28 8.93 -4.48 4.71
C PHE A 28 9.59 -3.24 5.34
N LEU A 29 9.05 -2.05 5.06
CA LEU A 29 9.51 -0.80 5.67
C LEU A 29 9.40 -0.86 7.19
N GLN A 30 8.30 -1.42 7.73
CA GLN A 30 8.14 -1.56 9.18
C GLN A 30 9.22 -2.46 9.81
N ILE A 31 9.63 -3.53 9.13
CA ILE A 31 10.74 -4.38 9.58
C ILE A 31 12.04 -3.60 9.60
N LEU A 32 12.32 -2.78 8.58
CA LEU A 32 13.51 -1.94 8.54
C LEU A 32 13.50 -0.89 9.66
N VAL A 33 12.36 -0.23 9.87
CA VAL A 33 12.18 0.73 10.98
C VAL A 33 12.49 0.08 12.32
N PHE A 34 11.93 -1.11 12.59
CA PHE A 34 12.22 -1.81 13.84
C PHE A 34 13.67 -2.24 13.95
N THR A 35 14.28 -2.69 12.84
CA THR A 35 15.70 -3.05 12.81
C THR A 35 16.56 -1.85 13.16
N ASP A 36 16.26 -0.69 12.60
CA ASP A 36 17.01 0.55 12.85
C ASP A 36 16.84 1.03 14.30
N ILE A 37 15.62 1.01 14.83
CA ILE A 37 15.36 1.35 16.25
C ILE A 37 16.13 0.41 17.18
N LEU A 38 16.19 -0.89 16.89
CA LEU A 38 16.92 -1.85 17.70
C LEU A 38 18.44 -1.61 17.66
N GLN A 39 18.97 -1.09 16.55
CA GLN A 39 20.41 -0.86 16.37
C GLN A 39 20.86 0.52 16.87
N HIS A 40 20.09 1.57 16.60
CA HIS A 40 20.48 2.96 16.81
C HIS A 40 19.66 3.67 17.90
N GLY A 41 18.57 3.05 18.38
CA GLY A 41 17.72 3.55 19.47
C GLY A 41 16.61 4.52 19.02
N TYR A 42 16.61 4.96 17.77
CA TYR A 42 15.59 5.82 17.16
C TYR A 42 15.60 5.63 15.64
N PHE A 43 14.53 6.05 14.97
CA PHE A 43 14.44 6.04 13.51
C PHE A 43 14.06 7.43 13.01
N THR A 44 14.84 7.94 12.04
CA THR A 44 14.58 9.23 11.40
C THR A 44 14.55 9.04 9.89
N ALA A 45 13.36 8.99 9.30
CA ALA A 45 13.18 9.07 7.85
C ALA A 45 12.81 10.49 7.45
N VAL A 46 13.69 11.14 6.69
CA VAL A 46 13.44 12.46 6.11
C VAL A 46 13.75 12.37 4.62
N GLU A 47 12.74 12.55 3.79
CA GLU A 47 12.89 12.64 2.34
C GLU A 47 12.99 14.12 1.95
N GLN A 48 14.12 14.51 1.36
CA GLN A 48 14.38 15.90 0.99
C GLN A 48 13.75 16.27 -0.35
N ASN A 49 13.50 15.29 -1.21
CA ASN A 49 12.90 15.54 -2.51
C ASN A 49 11.36 15.62 -2.38
N PRO A 50 10.75 16.80 -2.61
CA PRO A 50 9.31 16.97 -2.43
C PRO A 50 8.47 16.12 -3.39
N ALA A 51 9.01 15.79 -4.57
CA ALA A 51 8.32 14.92 -5.51
C ALA A 51 8.22 13.47 -5.00
N ILE A 52 9.32 12.95 -4.44
CA ILE A 52 9.36 11.60 -3.86
C ILE A 52 8.45 11.54 -2.63
N LEU A 53 8.58 12.51 -1.72
CA LEU A 53 7.74 12.60 -0.53
C LEU A 53 6.24 12.64 -0.86
N THR A 54 5.87 13.37 -1.91
CA THR A 54 4.48 13.42 -2.39
C THR A 54 4.01 12.06 -2.89
N VAL A 55 4.84 11.36 -3.67
CA VAL A 55 4.51 10.02 -4.17
C VAL A 55 4.37 9.02 -3.03
N GLU A 56 5.29 9.02 -2.07
CA GLU A 56 5.24 8.16 -0.88
C GLU A 56 4.01 8.43 -0.04
N THR A 57 3.68 9.69 0.20
CA THR A 57 2.48 10.10 0.93
C THR A 57 1.22 9.63 0.21
N ALA A 58 1.14 9.82 -1.11
CA ALA A 58 0.02 9.38 -1.93
C ALA A 58 -0.15 7.85 -1.91
N LEU A 59 0.95 7.11 -2.06
CA LEU A 59 0.94 5.64 -1.99
C LEU A 59 0.57 5.14 -0.59
N THR A 60 1.00 5.82 0.46
CA THR A 60 0.64 5.51 1.85
C THR A 60 -0.86 5.68 2.07
N LEU A 61 -1.43 6.83 1.67
CA LEU A 61 -2.87 7.08 1.74
C LEU A 61 -3.66 6.06 0.92
N PHE A 62 -3.23 5.78 -0.31
CA PHE A 62 -3.83 4.76 -1.16
C PHE A 62 -3.83 3.38 -0.47
N THR A 63 -2.71 2.98 0.11
CA THR A 63 -2.55 1.69 0.80
C THR A 63 -3.45 1.60 2.03
N ALA A 64 -3.56 2.67 2.81
CA ALA A 64 -4.45 2.72 3.97
C ALA A 64 -5.92 2.53 3.57
N VAL A 65 -6.37 3.23 2.53
CA VAL A 65 -7.74 3.09 2.00
C VAL A 65 -7.95 1.68 1.41
N TYR A 66 -6.99 1.17 0.65
CA TYR A 66 -7.03 -0.17 0.07
C TYR A 66 -7.11 -1.26 1.15
N PHE A 67 -6.34 -1.12 2.23
CA PHE A 67 -6.38 -2.02 3.38
C PHE A 67 -7.76 -2.03 4.05
N ALA A 68 -8.31 -0.84 4.33
CA ALA A 68 -9.66 -0.72 4.89
C ALA A 68 -10.71 -1.38 3.98
N PHE A 69 -10.61 -1.17 2.67
CA PHE A 69 -11.47 -1.84 1.68
C PHE A 69 -11.35 -3.37 1.74
N LEU A 70 -10.13 -3.91 1.77
CA LEU A 70 -9.89 -5.35 1.90
C LEU A 70 -10.47 -5.90 3.21
N TYR A 71 -10.24 -5.21 4.32
CA TYR A 71 -10.70 -5.60 5.65
C TYR A 71 -12.24 -5.65 5.72
N LEU A 72 -12.92 -4.60 5.23
CA LEU A 72 -14.37 -4.57 5.16
C LEU A 72 -14.93 -5.67 4.25
N ARG A 73 -14.29 -5.90 3.10
CA ARG A 73 -14.68 -6.99 2.19
C ARG A 73 -14.51 -8.36 2.86
N PHE A 74 -13.42 -8.56 3.60
CA PHE A 74 -13.16 -9.79 4.33
C PHE A 74 -14.23 -10.05 5.39
N ILE A 75 -14.57 -9.06 6.22
CA ILE A 75 -15.64 -9.19 7.21
C ILE A 75 -16.98 -9.55 6.55
N ARG A 76 -17.34 -8.87 5.46
CA ARG A 76 -18.57 -9.15 4.71
C ARG A 76 -18.61 -10.54 4.07
N SER A 77 -17.46 -11.17 3.86
CA SER A 77 -17.40 -12.53 3.31
C SER A 77 -17.54 -13.61 4.38
N ILE A 78 -17.29 -13.26 5.65
CA ILE A 78 -17.36 -14.19 6.79
C ILE A 78 -18.74 -14.16 7.45
N ARG A 79 -19.40 -12.99 7.44
CA ARG A 79 -20.81 -12.85 7.82
C ARG A 79 -21.72 -13.40 6.73
#